data_AF-Q9KR52-F1
#
_entry.id   AF-Q9KR52-F1
#
_cell.length_a   1.000
_cell.length_b   1.000
_cell.length_c   1.000
_cell.angle_alpha   90.00
_cell.angle_beta   90.00
_cell.angle_gamma   90.00
#
_symmetry.space_group_name_H-M   'P 1'
#
loop_
_entity.id
_entity.type
_entity.pdbx_description
1 polymer ?
#
loop_
_entity_poly.entity_id
_entity_poly.type
_entity_poly.pdbx_seq_one_letter_code
_entity_poly.pdbx_strand_id
1 'polypeptide(L)'
;MSLSTLQAELASAKTEYEAKELEIRNLFSEKNTQERRLQTLVAQVAAKRKELSNALSQSSAETLTSELQSLESQYQACQTLINNISNYLTVKAGLDKKNASELVERAQKNLLNFIYNSIKSELKVLTDEQVELMKDFVVIEKLIRSELSDSVRQSYFLGCVFDELYGQLKGSDFTSHKEKMLKKYDAESSIG
;
A
#
# COMPACT_ATOMS: atom_id res chain seq x y z
N MET A 1 5.53 14.06 -15.63
CA MET A 1 5.49 12.59 -15.49
C MET A 1 4.22 12.10 -16.19
N SER A 2 4.28 11.08 -17.05
CA SER A 2 3.10 10.62 -17.81
C SER A 2 2.31 9.54 -17.06
N LEU A 3 1.07 9.28 -17.48
CA LEU A 3 0.26 8.16 -16.98
C LEU A 3 0.99 6.82 -17.14
N SER A 4 1.62 6.60 -18.30
CA SER A 4 2.37 5.37 -18.58
C SER A 4 3.56 5.19 -17.65
N THR A 5 4.29 6.27 -17.31
CA THR A 5 5.39 6.21 -16.33
C THR A 5 4.87 5.81 -14.95
N LEU A 6 3.79 6.43 -14.47
CA LEU A 6 3.22 6.13 -13.16
C LEU A 6 2.65 4.71 -13.06
N GLN A 7 2.03 4.21 -14.14
CA GLN A 7 1.59 2.82 -14.23
C GLN A 7 2.76 1.83 -14.20
N ALA A 8 3.85 2.15 -14.90
CA ALA A 8 5.07 1.34 -14.88
C ALA A 8 5.74 1.34 -13.51
N GLU A 9 5.82 2.49 -12.83
CA GLU A 9 6.33 2.60 -11.46
C GLU A 9 5.52 1.75 -10.48
N LEU A 10 4.18 1.80 -10.58
CA LEU A 10 3.31 0.97 -9.74
C LEU A 10 3.50 -0.53 -10.03
N ALA A 11 3.60 -0.92 -11.30
CA ALA A 11 3.85 -2.31 -11.67
C ALA A 11 5.20 -2.79 -11.12
N SER A 12 6.26 -1.99 -11.29
CA SER A 12 7.60 -2.29 -10.77
C SER A 12 7.59 -2.46 -9.25
N ALA A 13 6.94 -1.55 -8.52
CA ALA A 13 6.84 -1.63 -7.05
C ALA A 13 6.10 -2.89 -6.59
N LYS A 14 5.03 -3.29 -7.29
CA LYS A 14 4.31 -4.53 -7.00
C LYS A 14 5.18 -5.77 -7.24
N THR A 15 5.90 -5.81 -8.37
CA THR A 15 6.82 -6.92 -8.67
C THR A 15 7.92 -7.03 -7.61
N GLU A 16 8.47 -5.91 -7.14
CA GLU A 16 9.47 -5.92 -6.06
C GLU A 16 8.90 -6.44 -4.75
N TYR A 17 7.70 -6.01 -4.37
CA TYR A 17 7.00 -6.51 -3.18
C TYR A 17 6.73 -8.03 -3.26
N GLU A 18 6.23 -8.52 -4.39
CA GLU A 18 5.97 -9.94 -4.62
C GLU A 18 7.27 -10.76 -4.58
N ALA A 19 8.35 -10.25 -5.17
CA ALA A 19 9.67 -10.87 -5.11
C ALA A 19 10.17 -10.98 -3.65
N LYS A 20 9.95 -9.96 -2.83
CA LYS A 20 10.30 -9.99 -1.41
C LYS A 20 9.46 -10.99 -0.61
N GLU A 21 8.16 -11.09 -0.88
CA GLU A 21 7.33 -12.13 -0.25
C GLU A 21 7.79 -13.53 -0.63
N LEU A 22 8.14 -13.75 -1.89
CA LEU A 22 8.64 -15.03 -2.36
C LEU A 22 10.00 -15.38 -1.73
N GLU A 23 10.92 -14.43 -1.67
CA GLU A 23 12.22 -14.57 -1.01
C GLU A 23 12.05 -15.03 0.45
N ILE A 24 11.20 -14.33 1.21
CA ILE A 24 10.92 -14.64 2.62
C ILE A 24 10.34 -16.04 2.76
N ARG A 25 9.37 -16.41 1.91
CA ARG A 25 8.77 -17.75 1.91
C ARG A 25 9.80 -18.83 1.62
N ASN A 26 10.67 -18.61 0.63
CA ASN A 26 11.73 -19.54 0.28
C ASN A 26 12.73 -19.71 1.43
N LEU A 27 13.09 -18.63 2.12
CA LEU A 27 13.97 -18.68 3.29
C LEU A 27 13.36 -19.45 4.46
N PHE A 28 12.06 -19.31 4.72
CA PHE A 28 11.36 -20.16 5.69
C PHE A 28 11.41 -21.65 5.30
N SER A 29 11.17 -21.95 4.02
CA SER A 29 11.24 -23.33 3.51
C SER A 29 12.66 -23.92 3.64
N GLU A 30 13.67 -23.13 3.29
CA GLU A 30 15.07 -23.51 3.40
C GLU A 30 15.46 -23.76 4.86
N LYS A 31 15.07 -22.85 5.77
CA LYS A 31 15.28 -23.04 7.22
C LYS A 31 14.70 -24.37 7.70
N ASN A 32 13.44 -24.67 7.37
CA ASN A 32 12.80 -25.92 7.77
C ASN A 32 13.52 -27.15 7.21
N THR A 33 14.04 -27.07 5.98
CA THR A 33 14.82 -28.14 5.35
C THR A 33 16.13 -28.36 6.09
N GLN A 34 16.83 -27.28 6.45
CA GLN A 34 18.07 -27.36 7.22
C GLN A 34 17.83 -27.86 8.65
N GLU A 35 16.73 -27.46 9.31
CA GLU A 35 16.39 -27.98 10.64
C GLU A 35 16.18 -29.50 10.65
N ARG A 36 15.49 -30.04 9.64
CA ARG A 36 15.35 -31.50 9.46
C ARG A 36 16.69 -32.17 9.20
N ARG A 37 17.54 -31.57 8.35
CA ARG A 37 18.90 -32.07 8.10
C ARG A 37 19.74 -32.08 9.37
N LEU A 38 19.65 -31.04 10.19
CA LEU A 38 20.36 -30.94 11.46
C LEU A 38 19.96 -32.06 12.41
N GLN A 39 18.66 -32.37 12.52
CA GLN A 39 18.17 -33.49 13.34
C GLN A 39 18.78 -34.83 12.90
N THR A 40 18.85 -35.09 11.59
CA THR A 40 19.50 -36.28 11.05
C THR A 40 20.99 -36.31 11.36
N LEU A 41 21.70 -35.19 11.20
CA LEU A 41 23.13 -35.08 11.50
C LEU A 41 23.42 -35.32 12.99
N VAL A 42 22.57 -34.84 13.91
CA VAL A 42 22.70 -35.13 15.34
C VAL A 42 22.66 -36.63 15.60
N ALA A 43 21.70 -37.34 15.00
CA ALA A 43 21.58 -38.79 15.16
C ALA A 43 22.80 -39.52 14.57
N GLN A 44 23.29 -39.10 13.40
CA GLN A 44 24.46 -39.71 12.75
C GLN A 44 25.75 -39.48 13.55
N VAL A 45 25.98 -38.27 14.07
CA VAL A 45 27.13 -37.95 14.94
C VAL A 45 27.07 -38.80 16.21
N ALA A 46 25.90 -38.92 16.85
CA ALA A 46 25.74 -39.74 18.04
C ALA A 46 26.00 -41.24 17.76
N ALA A 47 25.48 -41.76 16.65
CA ALA A 47 25.73 -43.14 16.22
C ALA A 47 27.22 -43.37 15.93
N LYS A 48 27.88 -42.49 15.19
CA LYS A 48 29.31 -42.60 14.87
C LYS A 48 30.22 -42.49 16.09
N ARG A 49 29.88 -41.65 17.08
CA ARG A 49 30.58 -41.62 18.36
C ARG A 49 30.48 -42.95 19.11
N LYS A 50 29.31 -43.60 19.06
CA LYS A 50 29.11 -44.93 19.66
C LYS A 50 29.91 -46.01 18.93
N GLU A 51 29.92 -45.99 17.59
CA GLU A 51 30.75 -46.90 16.78
C GLU A 51 32.23 -46.73 17.09
N LEU A 52 32.74 -45.49 17.15
CA LEU A 52 34.13 -45.18 17.47
C LEU A 52 34.51 -45.70 18.86
N SER A 53 33.65 -45.55 19.86
CA SER A 53 33.87 -46.08 21.21
C SER A 53 33.96 -47.60 21.27
N ASN A 54 33.40 -48.31 20.28
CA ASN A 54 33.39 -49.76 20.20
C ASN A 54 34.41 -50.30 19.18
N ALA A 55 35.26 -49.45 18.62
CA ALA A 55 36.25 -49.86 17.63
C ALA A 55 37.29 -50.79 18.27
N LEU A 56 37.50 -51.96 17.65
CA LEU A 56 38.41 -53.00 18.14
C LEU A 56 39.79 -52.96 17.46
N SER A 57 39.98 -52.10 16.46
CA SER A 57 41.24 -51.94 15.74
C SER A 57 41.58 -50.47 15.47
N GLN A 58 42.88 -50.18 15.38
CA GLN A 58 43.37 -48.83 15.10
C GLN A 58 42.88 -48.30 13.75
N SER A 59 42.94 -49.12 12.68
CA SER A 59 42.50 -48.70 11.35
C SER A 59 40.99 -48.36 11.30
N SER A 60 40.18 -49.12 12.04
CA SER A 60 38.75 -48.81 12.19
C SER A 60 38.54 -47.51 12.96
N ALA A 61 39.31 -47.26 14.02
CA ALA A 61 39.21 -46.03 14.80
C ALA A 61 39.61 -44.79 13.99
N GLU A 62 40.67 -44.87 13.19
CA GLU A 62 41.13 -43.77 12.31
C GLU A 62 40.09 -43.42 11.24
N THR A 63 39.48 -44.43 10.62
CA THR A 63 38.43 -44.24 9.62
C THR A 63 37.19 -43.58 10.25
N LEU A 64 36.71 -44.12 11.38
CA LEU A 64 35.56 -43.58 12.10
C LEU A 64 35.80 -42.17 12.62
N THR A 65 37.02 -41.84 13.03
CA THR A 65 37.40 -40.48 13.44
C THR A 65 37.27 -39.49 12.29
N SER A 66 37.75 -39.86 11.10
CA SER A 66 37.67 -39.02 9.90
C SER A 66 36.22 -38.79 9.45
N GLU A 67 35.41 -39.86 9.46
CA GLU A 67 33.96 -39.77 9.18
C GLU A 67 33.24 -38.89 10.20
N LEU A 68 33.55 -39.04 11.49
CA LEU A 68 32.97 -38.24 12.56
C LEU A 68 33.31 -36.75 12.40
N GLN A 69 34.57 -36.41 12.11
CA GLN A 69 34.98 -35.03 11.86
C GLN A 69 34.25 -34.41 10.66
N SER A 70 34.03 -35.18 9.59
CA SER A 70 33.24 -34.74 8.43
C SER A 70 31.79 -34.44 8.82
N LEU A 71 31.15 -35.34 9.58
CA LEU A 71 29.78 -35.15 10.06
C LEU A 71 29.65 -33.95 11.02
N GLU A 72 30.60 -33.77 11.93
CA GLU A 72 30.65 -32.63 12.84
C GLU A 72 30.83 -31.31 12.08
N SER A 73 31.65 -31.30 11.03
CA SER A 73 31.81 -30.13 10.15
C SER A 73 30.50 -29.79 9.42
N GLN A 74 29.81 -30.79 8.87
CA GLN A 74 28.50 -30.60 8.23
C GLN A 74 27.43 -30.13 9.22
N TYR A 75 27.44 -30.65 10.45
CA TYR A 75 26.56 -30.22 11.53
C TYR A 75 26.75 -28.74 11.84
N GLN A 76 28.00 -28.29 12.03
CA GLN A 76 28.31 -26.89 12.32
C GLN A 76 27.92 -25.95 11.17
N ALA A 77 28.17 -26.36 9.92
CA ALA A 77 27.77 -25.60 8.74
C ALA A 77 26.25 -25.45 8.65
N CYS A 78 25.50 -26.53 8.90
CA CYS A 78 24.03 -26.53 8.90
C CYS A 78 23.47 -25.62 10.00
N GLN A 79 24.02 -25.72 11.22
CA GLN A 79 23.62 -24.86 12.33
C GLN A 79 23.91 -23.38 12.06
N THR A 80 25.06 -23.06 11.47
CA THR A 80 25.42 -21.70 11.06
C THR A 80 24.44 -21.17 10.02
N LEU A 81 24.06 -21.97 9.02
CA LEU A 81 23.09 -21.59 8.00
C LEU A 81 21.71 -21.29 8.60
N ILE A 82 21.21 -22.15 9.50
CA ILE A 82 19.93 -21.94 10.20
C ILE A 82 19.95 -20.62 11.01
N ASN A 83 21.06 -20.34 11.70
CA ASN A 83 21.22 -19.11 12.46
C ASN A 83 21.22 -17.88 11.55
N ASN A 84 21.95 -17.93 10.43
CA ASN A 84 22.00 -16.84 9.47
C ASN A 84 20.62 -16.56 8.86
N ILE A 85 19.88 -17.59 8.46
CA ILE A 85 18.52 -17.45 7.92
C ILE A 85 17.58 -16.88 9.00
N SER A 86 17.65 -17.39 10.23
CA SER A 86 16.81 -16.92 11.33
C SER A 86 17.10 -15.45 11.69
N ASN A 87 18.36 -15.05 11.68
CA ASN A 87 18.77 -13.67 11.94
C ASN A 87 18.25 -12.74 10.84
N TYR A 88 18.39 -13.11 9.56
CA TYR A 88 17.84 -12.31 8.48
C TYR A 88 16.32 -12.16 8.57
N LEU A 89 15.60 -13.27 8.79
CA LEU A 89 14.14 -13.28 8.90
C LEU A 89 13.64 -12.40 10.06
N THR A 90 14.36 -12.39 11.18
CA THR A 90 13.97 -11.64 12.39
C THR A 90 14.35 -10.17 12.31
N VAL A 91 15.53 -9.86 11.79
CA VAL A 91 16.11 -8.50 11.86
C VAL A 91 15.79 -7.66 10.63
N LYS A 92 15.75 -8.27 9.44
CA LYS A 92 15.76 -7.52 8.17
C LYS A 92 14.56 -7.79 7.28
N ALA A 93 14.11 -9.05 7.16
CA ALA A 93 13.05 -9.42 6.23
C ALA A 93 11.75 -8.62 6.43
N GLY A 94 11.34 -8.39 7.69
CA GLY A 94 10.15 -7.59 8.00
C GLY A 94 10.29 -6.13 7.57
N LEU A 95 11.46 -5.53 7.76
CA LEU A 95 11.74 -4.15 7.34
C LEU A 95 11.76 -4.03 5.82
N ASP A 96 12.45 -4.94 5.13
CA ASP A 96 12.52 -4.95 3.67
C ASP A 96 11.13 -5.13 3.04
N LYS A 97 10.29 -6.01 3.61
CA LYS A 97 8.90 -6.18 3.18
C LYS A 97 8.08 -4.92 3.41
N LYS A 98 8.23 -4.27 4.57
CA LYS A 98 7.52 -3.03 4.88
C LYS A 98 7.91 -1.92 3.90
N ASN A 99 9.19 -1.74 3.63
CA ASN A 99 9.70 -0.73 2.69
C ASN A 99 9.13 -0.96 1.28
N ALA A 100 9.09 -2.21 0.81
CA ALA A 100 8.49 -2.55 -0.48
C ALA A 100 6.97 -2.23 -0.50
N SER A 101 6.25 -2.51 0.59
CA SER A 101 4.83 -2.15 0.72
C SER A 101 4.62 -0.63 0.68
N GLU A 102 5.45 0.14 1.39
CA GLU A 102 5.38 1.60 1.41
C GLU A 102 5.66 2.21 0.03
N LEU A 103 6.53 1.58 -0.78
CA LEU A 103 6.76 1.97 -2.17
C LEU A 103 5.52 1.75 -3.04
N VAL A 104 4.83 0.61 -2.89
CA VAL A 104 3.55 0.34 -3.58
C VAL A 104 2.51 1.41 -3.23
N GLU A 105 2.32 1.70 -1.94
CA GLU A 105 1.36 2.72 -1.50
C GLU A 105 1.68 4.10 -2.06
N ARG A 106 2.97 4.48 -2.08
CA ARG A 106 3.41 5.76 -2.65
C ARG A 106 3.12 5.83 -4.16
N ALA A 107 3.46 4.78 -4.90
CA ALA A 107 3.20 4.71 -6.34
C ALA A 107 1.69 4.77 -6.65
N GLN A 108 0.86 4.09 -5.86
CA GLN A 108 -0.60 4.16 -5.98
C GLN A 108 -1.12 5.58 -5.73
N LYS A 109 -0.68 6.24 -4.66
CA LYS A 109 -1.07 7.62 -4.37
C LYS A 109 -0.66 8.59 -5.47
N ASN A 110 0.55 8.44 -6.01
CA ASN A 110 1.02 9.27 -7.12
C ASN A 110 0.15 9.09 -8.37
N LEU A 111 -0.20 7.85 -8.73
CA LEU A 111 -1.10 7.55 -9.84
C LEU A 111 -2.50 8.14 -9.63
N LEU A 112 -3.08 7.96 -8.44
CA LEU A 112 -4.39 8.49 -8.12
C LEU A 112 -4.41 10.01 -8.14
N ASN A 113 -3.38 10.67 -7.61
CA ASN A 113 -3.26 12.13 -7.66
C ASN A 113 -3.14 12.64 -9.10
N PHE A 114 -2.39 11.92 -9.95
CA PHE A 114 -2.30 12.25 -11.37
C PHE A 114 -3.65 12.15 -12.07
N ILE A 115 -4.37 11.04 -11.88
CA ILE A 115 -5.71 10.82 -12.45
C ILE A 115 -6.69 11.87 -11.94
N TYR A 116 -6.69 12.13 -10.63
CA TYR A 116 -7.52 13.13 -9.99
C TYR A 116 -7.29 14.52 -10.61
N ASN A 117 -6.03 14.93 -10.79
CA ASN A 117 -5.71 16.22 -11.41
C ASN A 117 -6.12 16.28 -12.89
N SER A 118 -6.02 15.17 -13.62
CA SER A 118 -6.50 15.07 -15.01
C SER A 118 -8.01 15.27 -15.07
N ILE A 119 -8.78 14.51 -14.28
CA ILE A 119 -10.24 14.63 -14.18
C ILE A 119 -10.63 16.05 -13.77
N LYS A 120 -9.97 16.60 -12.75
CA LYS A 120 -10.20 17.98 -12.28
C LYS A 120 -10.00 19.00 -13.40
N SER A 121 -8.97 18.83 -14.23
CA SER A 121 -8.72 19.73 -15.37
C SER A 121 -9.80 19.64 -16.44
N GLU A 122 -10.35 18.44 -16.69
CA GLU A 122 -11.45 18.22 -17.62
C GLU A 122 -12.80 18.73 -17.09
N LEU A 123 -12.98 18.81 -15.76
CA LEU A 123 -14.21 19.32 -15.14
C LEU A 123 -14.27 20.86 -15.07
N LYS A 124 -13.19 21.56 -15.41
CA LYS A 124 -13.12 23.03 -15.42
C LYS A 124 -13.77 23.66 -16.66
N VAL A 125 -14.94 23.16 -17.07
CA VAL A 125 -15.56 23.45 -18.38
C VAL A 125 -16.94 24.12 -18.25
N LEU A 126 -17.26 24.73 -17.11
CA LEU A 126 -18.48 25.53 -17.00
C LEU A 126 -18.24 26.96 -17.50
N THR A 127 -19.20 27.48 -18.27
CA THR A 127 -19.24 28.91 -18.60
C THR A 127 -19.60 29.72 -17.35
N ASP A 128 -19.27 31.01 -17.33
CA ASP A 128 -19.63 31.90 -16.21
C ASP A 128 -21.15 31.90 -15.97
N GLU A 129 -21.95 31.85 -17.04
CA GLU A 129 -23.42 31.75 -16.95
C GLU A 129 -23.88 30.47 -16.25
N GLN A 130 -23.25 29.33 -16.57
CA GLN A 130 -23.56 28.05 -15.91
C GLN A 130 -23.14 28.06 -14.44
N VAL A 131 -21.99 28.66 -14.12
CA VAL A 131 -21.53 28.82 -12.74
C VAL A 131 -22.51 29.68 -11.94
N GLU A 132 -22.97 30.81 -12.50
CA GLU A 132 -23.94 31.68 -11.85
C GLU A 132 -25.31 30.99 -11.71
N LEU A 133 -25.79 30.25 -12.73
CA LEU A 133 -27.04 29.48 -12.61
C LEU A 133 -26.99 28.43 -11.50
N MET A 134 -25.85 27.76 -11.33
CA MET A 134 -25.66 26.79 -10.26
C MET A 134 -25.64 27.45 -8.88
N LYS A 135 -25.07 28.65 -8.75
CA LYS A 135 -25.13 29.44 -7.50
C LYS A 135 -26.55 29.97 -7.23
N ASP A 136 -27.26 30.43 -8.26
CA ASP A 136 -28.67 30.83 -8.20
C ASP A 136 -29.50 29.66 -7.64
N PHE A 137 -29.29 28.44 -8.13
CA PHE A 137 -29.95 27.22 -7.64
C PHE A 137 -29.74 27.01 -6.13
N VAL A 138 -28.49 27.09 -5.62
CA VAL A 138 -28.19 26.93 -4.18
C VAL A 138 -28.91 27.98 -3.34
N VAL A 139 -28.92 29.23 -3.79
CA VAL A 139 -29.60 30.31 -3.06
C VAL A 139 -31.10 30.09 -3.07
N ILE A 140 -31.70 29.79 -4.22
CA ILE A 140 -33.15 29.55 -4.36
C ILE A 140 -33.57 28.37 -3.49
N GLU A 141 -32.88 27.23 -3.58
CA GLU A 141 -33.12 26.04 -2.73
C GLU A 141 -33.12 26.41 -1.25
N LYS A 142 -32.19 27.29 -0.82
CA LYS A 142 -32.13 27.80 0.55
C LYS A 142 -33.36 28.61 0.94
N LEU A 143 -33.88 29.43 0.02
CA LEU A 143 -34.97 30.38 0.25
C LEU A 143 -36.33 29.70 0.27
N ILE A 144 -36.61 28.82 -0.69
CA ILE A 144 -37.89 28.09 -0.80
C ILE A 144 -37.89 26.79 -0.01
N ARG A 145 -36.91 26.61 0.87
CA ARG A 145 -36.66 25.34 1.57
C ARG A 145 -37.87 24.80 2.32
N SER A 146 -38.66 25.66 2.94
CA SER A 146 -39.90 25.28 3.64
C SER A 146 -40.95 24.65 2.73
N GLU A 147 -40.81 24.82 1.41
CA GLU A 147 -41.70 24.33 0.37
C GLU A 147 -41.13 23.08 -0.33
N LEU A 148 -39.87 22.73 -0.07
CA LEU A 148 -39.19 21.55 -0.60
C LEU A 148 -39.30 20.38 0.39
N SER A 149 -39.49 19.15 -0.11
CA SER A 149 -39.62 17.95 0.72
C SER A 149 -38.36 17.69 1.57
N ASP A 150 -38.55 17.19 2.81
CA ASP A 150 -37.49 16.90 3.80
C ASP A 150 -36.38 15.93 3.35
N SER A 151 -36.48 15.32 2.16
CA SER A 151 -35.51 14.34 1.65
C SER A 151 -34.22 14.95 1.05
N VAL A 152 -34.12 16.27 0.89
CA VAL A 152 -32.94 16.92 0.28
C VAL A 152 -31.91 17.29 1.35
N ARG A 153 -30.69 16.74 1.24
CA ARG A 153 -29.60 17.03 2.19
C ARG A 153 -29.25 18.50 2.16
N GLN A 154 -29.22 19.12 3.34
CA GLN A 154 -28.77 20.50 3.53
C GLN A 154 -27.32 20.66 3.04
N SER A 155 -27.11 21.54 2.07
CA SER A 155 -25.77 21.92 1.64
C SER A 155 -25.74 23.38 1.20
N TYR A 156 -24.75 24.15 1.67
CA TYR A 156 -24.38 25.43 1.04
C TYR A 156 -23.42 25.21 -0.15
N PHE A 157 -23.23 23.96 -0.54
CA PHE A 157 -22.20 23.50 -1.44
C PHE A 157 -22.82 22.70 -2.57
N LEU A 158 -22.29 22.91 -3.77
CA LEU A 158 -22.66 22.16 -4.97
C LEU A 158 -21.89 20.82 -5.08
N GLY A 159 -21.17 20.46 -4.02
CA GLY A 159 -20.31 19.28 -3.92
C GLY A 159 -18.83 19.64 -3.95
N CYS A 160 -18.00 18.76 -3.37
CA CYS A 160 -16.56 19.00 -3.16
C CYS A 160 -15.80 19.43 -4.44
N VAL A 161 -16.16 18.85 -5.59
CA VAL A 161 -15.50 19.17 -6.87
C VAL A 161 -15.87 20.58 -7.35
N PHE A 162 -17.12 20.99 -7.21
CA PHE A 162 -17.55 22.33 -7.59
C PHE A 162 -16.92 23.38 -6.67
N ASP A 163 -16.96 23.15 -5.36
CA ASP A 163 -16.35 24.04 -4.36
C ASP A 163 -14.87 24.29 -4.62
N GLU A 164 -14.15 23.24 -5.03
CA GLU A 164 -12.72 23.31 -5.29
C GLU A 164 -12.38 23.99 -6.63
N LEU A 165 -13.25 23.87 -7.64
CA LEU A 165 -13.04 24.45 -8.97
C LEU A 165 -13.55 25.90 -9.09
N TYR A 166 -14.69 26.19 -8.47
CA TYR A 166 -15.46 27.42 -8.68
C TYR A 166 -15.71 28.22 -7.39
N GLY A 167 -15.25 27.70 -6.24
CA GLY A 167 -15.36 28.35 -4.94
C GLY A 167 -16.63 27.97 -4.18
N GLN A 168 -16.56 28.13 -2.85
CA GLN A 168 -17.68 27.85 -1.94
C GLN A 168 -18.58 29.08 -1.81
N LEU A 169 -19.91 28.87 -1.87
CA LEU A 169 -20.89 29.95 -1.66
C LEU A 169 -21.33 30.02 -0.18
N LYS A 170 -20.65 30.84 0.63
CA LYS A 170 -20.94 30.98 2.07
C LYS A 170 -20.83 32.42 2.57
N GLY A 171 -21.42 32.68 3.73
CA GLY A 171 -21.22 33.93 4.48
C GLY A 171 -21.57 35.18 3.68
N SER A 172 -20.60 36.09 3.56
CA SER A 172 -20.75 37.34 2.79
C SER A 172 -21.00 37.09 1.31
N ASP A 173 -20.36 36.07 0.72
CA ASP A 173 -20.48 35.77 -0.71
C ASP A 173 -21.87 35.24 -1.04
N PHE A 174 -22.42 34.39 -0.16
CA PHE A 174 -23.82 33.96 -0.25
C PHE A 174 -24.77 35.16 -0.19
N THR A 175 -24.55 36.07 0.76
CA THR A 175 -25.43 37.24 0.95
C THR A 175 -25.39 38.16 -0.27
N SER A 176 -24.19 38.47 -0.77
CA SER A 176 -24.03 39.34 -1.95
C SER A 176 -24.60 38.70 -3.22
N HIS A 177 -24.38 37.40 -3.43
CA HIS A 177 -24.94 36.72 -4.59
C HIS A 177 -26.47 36.63 -4.51
N LYS A 178 -27.05 36.36 -3.32
CA LYS A 178 -28.50 36.43 -3.09
C LYS A 178 -29.09 37.78 -3.52
N GLU A 179 -28.49 38.89 -3.11
CA GLU A 179 -28.99 40.22 -3.47
C GLU A 179 -28.91 40.51 -4.97
N LYS A 180 -27.84 40.04 -5.64
CA LYS A 180 -27.70 40.15 -7.10
C LYS A 180 -28.74 39.30 -7.84
N MET A 181 -28.91 38.05 -7.40
CA MET A 181 -29.87 37.10 -7.96
C MET A 181 -31.30 37.61 -7.82
N LEU A 182 -31.70 38.09 -6.63
CA LEU A 182 -33.04 38.67 -6.43
C LEU A 182 -33.28 39.85 -7.37
N LYS A 183 -32.33 40.80 -7.49
CA LYS A 183 -32.45 41.92 -8.45
C LYS A 183 -32.57 41.47 -9.92
N LYS A 184 -31.88 40.39 -10.29
CA LYS A 184 -31.92 39.81 -11.64
C LYS A 184 -33.31 39.24 -11.96
N TYR A 185 -33.92 38.53 -11.03
CA TYR A 185 -35.22 37.85 -11.24
C TYR A 185 -36.44 38.69 -10.83
N ASP A 186 -36.27 39.72 -9.99
CA ASP A 186 -37.33 40.68 -9.65
C ASP A 186 -37.65 41.63 -10.83
N ALA A 187 -36.72 41.80 -11.79
CA ALA A 187 -36.83 42.75 -12.89
C ALA A 187 -37.92 42.40 -13.93
N GLU A 188 -38.47 41.18 -13.94
CA GLU A 188 -39.65 40.83 -14.75
C GLU A 188 -40.98 41.31 -14.14
N SER A 189 -40.97 41.94 -12.97
CA SER A 189 -42.16 42.56 -12.37
C SER A 189 -42.43 44.00 -12.84
N SER A 190 -41.53 44.58 -13.66
CA SER A 190 -41.60 46.00 -14.08
C SER A 190 -41.96 46.21 -15.55
N ILE A 191 -42.45 45.18 -16.24
CA ILE A 191 -43.18 45.33 -17.51
C ILE A 191 -44.54 44.64 -17.35
N GLY A 192 -45.47 45.35 -16.72
CA GLY A 192 -46.90 45.05 -16.68
C GLY A 192 -47.66 46.36 -16.76
#